data_AF-A0A7Z0VU79-F1
#
_entry.id   AF-A0A7Z0VU79-F1
#
_cell.length_a   1.000
_cell.length_b   1.000
_cell.length_c   1.000
_cell.angle_alpha   90.00
_cell.angle_beta   90.00
_cell.angle_gamma   90.00
#
_symmetry.space_group_name_H-M   'P 1'
#
loop_
_entity.id
_entity.type
_entity.pdbx_description
1 polymer ?
#
loop_
_entity_poly.entity_id
_entity_poly.type
_entity_poly.pdbx_seq_one_letter_code
_entity_poly.pdbx_strand_id
1 'polypeptide(L)' 'MNTLAAPVDQLAQPDVFARELAFITDAHILSMLAGRGVLTPAEHQRAHRLLFQAWSPIYQPQIVGKTTG' A
#
# COMPACT_ATOMS: atom_id res chain seq x y z
N MET A 1 -6.28 -31.29 -7.98
CA MET A 1 -5.63 -30.94 -6.69
C MET A 1 -5.37 -29.46 -6.70
N ASN A 2 -6.20 -28.67 -6.01
CA ASN A 2 -5.91 -27.25 -5.79
C ASN A 2 -4.84 -27.18 -4.71
N THR A 3 -3.60 -26.92 -5.10
CA THR A 3 -2.54 -26.59 -4.16
C THR A 3 -2.96 -25.30 -3.46
N LEU A 4 -3.39 -25.40 -2.20
CA LEU A 4 -3.58 -24.22 -1.35
C LEU A 4 -2.19 -23.62 -1.17
N ALA A 5 -1.95 -22.48 -1.82
CA ALA A 5 -0.75 -21.69 -1.56
C ALA A 5 -0.71 -21.36 -0.07
N ALA A 6 0.42 -21.64 0.58
CA ALA A 6 0.61 -21.23 1.96
C ALA A 6 0.41 -19.70 2.06
N PRO A 7 -0.26 -19.18 3.11
CA PRO A 7 -0.36 -17.75 3.30
C PRO A 7 1.05 -17.16 3.38
N VAL A 8 1.37 -16.25 2.46
CA VAL A 8 2.65 -15.54 2.43
C VAL A 8 2.48 -14.26 3.25
N ASP A 9 3.29 -14.10 4.30
CA ASP A 9 3.44 -12.82 4.97
C ASP A 9 4.21 -11.86 4.05
N GLN A 10 3.47 -11.03 3.32
CA GLN A 10 4.06 -10.08 2.38
C GLN A 10 4.76 -8.93 3.09
N LEU A 11 4.43 -8.64 4.34
CA LEU A 11 5.11 -7.61 5.12
C LEU A 11 6.50 -8.06 5.58
N ALA A 12 6.79 -9.36 5.56
CA ALA A 12 8.16 -9.86 5.73
C ALA A 12 9.06 -9.52 4.53
N GLN A 13 8.50 -9.10 3.39
CA GLN A 13 9.27 -8.68 2.22
C GLN A 13 9.66 -7.21 2.35
N PRO A 14 10.97 -6.88 2.38
CA PRO A 14 11.44 -5.52 2.63
C PRO A 14 10.85 -4.48 1.68
N ASP A 15 10.70 -4.83 0.39
CA ASP A 15 10.17 -3.91 -0.62
C ASP A 15 8.67 -3.61 -0.40
N VAL A 16 7.87 -4.62 -0.04
CA VAL A 16 6.44 -4.45 0.26
C VAL A 16 6.27 -3.64 1.54
N PHE A 17 7.07 -3.94 2.57
CA PHE A 17 7.06 -3.19 3.82
C PHE A 17 7.45 -1.72 3.61
N ALA A 18 8.54 -1.45 2.89
CA ALA A 18 8.97 -0.09 2.59
C ALA A 18 7.90 0.67 1.80
N ARG A 19 7.22 -0.02 0.88
CA ARG A 19 6.13 0.55 0.08
C ARG A 19 4.91 0.91 0.94
N GLU A 20 4.50 0.01 1.84
CA GLU A 20 3.39 0.27 2.77
C GLU A 20 3.73 1.42 3.73
N LEU A 21 4.95 1.43 4.27
CA LEU A 21 5.42 2.49 5.17
C LEU A 21 5.43 3.87 4.49
N ALA A 22 5.86 3.93 3.23
CA ALA A 22 5.83 5.17 2.46
C ALA A 22 4.40 5.65 2.20
N PHE A 23 3.48 4.75 1.84
CA PHE A 23 2.06 5.09 1.70
C PHE A 23 1.46 5.66 2.99
N ILE A 24 1.71 5.02 4.14
CA ILE A 24 1.26 5.50 5.46
C ILE A 24 1.83 6.88 5.77
N THR A 25 3.11 7.09 5.48
CA THR A 25 3.80 8.37 5.73
C THR A 25 3.22 9.49 4.87
N ASP A 26 3.02 9.25 3.58
CA ASP A 26 2.45 10.23 2.65
C ASP A 26 1.01 10.58 3.01
N ALA A 27 0.20 9.57 3.37
CA ALA A 27 -1.18 9.79 3.83
C ALA A 27 -1.21 10.63 5.12
N HIS A 28 -0.31 10.35 6.07
CA HIS A 28 -0.18 11.13 7.30
C HIS A 28 0.20 12.59 7.02
N ILE A 29 1.13 12.84 6.09
CA ILE A 29 1.50 14.20 5.68
C ILE A 29 0.29 14.92 5.09
N LEU A 30 -0.48 14.28 4.21
CA LEU A 30 -1.71 14.87 3.64
C LEU A 30 -2.74 15.23 4.72
N SER A 31 -2.90 14.39 5.75
CA SER A 31 -3.77 14.69 6.89
C SER A 31 -3.24 15.85 7.73
N MET A 32 -1.94 15.91 7.99
CA MET A 32 -1.32 17.04 8.71
C MET A 32 -1.49 18.36 7.96
N LEU A 33 -1.28 18.36 6.64
CA LEU A 33 -1.45 19.56 5.80
C LEU A 33 -2.91 20.04 5.80
N ALA A 34 -3.87 19.12 5.70
CA ALA A 34 -5.29 19.45 5.80
C ALA A 34 -5.64 20.00 7.19
N GLY A 35 -5.14 19.39 8.28
CA GLY A 35 -5.37 19.84 9.65
C GLY A 35 -4.80 21.23 9.94
N ARG A 36 -3.77 21.65 9.21
CA ARG A 36 -3.19 23.01 9.27
C ARG A 36 -3.86 24.02 8.32
N GLY A 37 -4.88 23.59 7.57
CA GLY A 37 -5.56 24.44 6.58
C GLY A 37 -4.73 24.74 5.33
N VAL A 38 -3.63 24.01 5.08
CA VAL A 38 -2.81 24.16 3.87
C VAL A 38 -3.54 23.61 2.64
N LEU A 39 -4.35 22.57 2.84
CA LEU A 39 -5.19 21.98 1.82
C LEU A 39 -6.65 22.25 2.17
N THR A 40 -7.44 22.68 1.18
CA THR A 40 -8.89 22.64 1.28
C THR A 40 -9.39 21.19 1.35
N PRO A 41 -10.62 20.94 1.85
CA PRO A 41 -11.19 19.60 1.87
C PRO A 41 -11.21 18.92 0.48
N ALA A 42 -11.47 19.68 -0.57
CA ALA A 42 -11.49 19.18 -1.94
C ALA A 42 -10.08 18.79 -2.44
N GLU A 43 -9.07 19.59 -2.13
CA GLU A 43 -7.67 19.29 -2.47
C GLU A 43 -7.15 18.08 -1.69
N HIS A 44 -7.45 17.99 -0.41
CA HIS A 44 -7.13 16.82 0.41
C HIS A 44 -7.75 15.54 -0.17
N GLN A 45 -9.05 15.58 -0.51
CA GLN A 45 -9.75 14.43 -1.11
C GLN A 45 -9.14 14.04 -2.47
N ARG A 46 -8.78 15.02 -3.31
CA ARG A 46 -8.14 14.78 -4.60
C ARG A 46 -6.76 14.17 -4.42
N ALA A 47 -5.93 14.73 -3.55
CA ALA A 47 -4.57 14.25 -3.28
C ALA A 47 -4.59 12.84 -2.70
N HIS A 48 -5.49 12.56 -1.75
CA HIS A 48 -5.65 11.23 -1.17
C HIS A 48 -6.08 10.19 -2.22
N ARG A 49 -6.95 10.56 -3.17
CA ARG A 49 -7.36 9.67 -4.26
C ARG A 49 -6.19 9.36 -5.21
N LEU A 50 -5.40 10.37 -5.57
CA LEU A 50 -4.22 10.18 -6.42
C LEU A 50 -3.16 9.32 -5.73
N LEU A 51 -2.95 9.53 -4.42
CA LEU A 51 -2.08 8.69 -3.60
C LEU A 51 -2.56 7.24 -3.63
N PHE A 52 -3.85 6.97 -3.38
CA PHE A 52 -4.36 5.60 -3.44
C PHE A 52 -4.18 4.93 -4.82
N GLN A 53 -4.38 5.69 -5.90
CA GLN A 53 -4.22 5.18 -7.27
C GLN A 53 -2.76 4.86 -7.62
N ALA A 54 -1.80 5.70 -7.22
CA ALA A 54 -0.39 5.48 -7.53
C ALA A 54 0.20 4.26 -6.79
N TRP A 55 -0.41 3.87 -5.67
CA TRP A 55 0.12 2.80 -4.80
C TRP A 55 -0.67 1.49 -4.92
N SER A 56 -1.84 1.49 -5.58
CA SER A 56 -2.65 0.27 -5.74
C SER A 56 -2.25 -0.59 -6.96
N PRO A 57 -2.20 -1.94 -6.82
CA PRO A 57 -2.24 -2.67 -5.56
C PRO A 57 -0.86 -2.69 -4.88
N ILE A 58 -0.84 -2.50 -3.55
CA ILE A 58 0.38 -2.64 -2.74
C ILE A 58 0.69 -4.13 -2.55
N TYR A 59 -0.33 -4.92 -2.27
CA TYR A 59 -0.26 -6.38 -2.16
C TYR A 59 -0.51 -7.03 -3.53
N GLN A 60 0.49 -7.70 -4.08
CA GLN A 60 0.33 -8.50 -5.30
C GLN A 60 0.00 -9.95 -4.95
N PRO A 61 -0.93 -10.64 -5.63
CA PRO A 61 -1.13 -12.06 -5.44
C PRO A 61 0.17 -12.81 -5.74
N GLN A 62 0.81 -13.39 -4.72
CA GLN A 62 1.97 -14.25 -4.92
C GLN A 62 1.50 -15.70 -5.07
N ILE A 63 1.59 -16.22 -6.30
CA ILE A 63 1.43 -17.65 -6.54
C ILE A 63 2.80 -18.29 -6.30
N VAL A 64 2.97 -18.96 -5.17
CA VAL A 64 4.18 -19.74 -4.89
C VAL A 64 4.18 -20.98 -5.79
N GLY A 65 4.95 -20.92 -6.88
CA GLY A 65 5.14 -22.04 -7.79
C GLY A 65 6.03 -23.13 -7.18
N LYS A 66 5.40 -24.28 -6.90
CA LYS A 66 5.95 -25.65 -6.81
C LYS A 66 7.31 -25.84 -6.11
N THR A 67 7.27 -26.51 -4.96
CA THR A 67 8.35 -27.41 -4.51
C THR A 67 8.62 -28.48 -5.57
N THR A 68 9.70 -28.34 -6.33
CA THR A 68 10.40 -29.48 -6.93
C THR A 68 11.33 -30.06 -5.86
N GLY A 69 10.92 -31.20 -5.30
CA GLY A 69 11.68 -32.05 -4.40
C GLY A 69 11.08 -33.44 -4.43
#